data_AF-A0AAE0AL94-F1
#
_entry.id   AF-A0AAE0AL94-F1
#
_cell.length_a   1.000
_cell.length_b   1.000
_cell.length_c   1.000
_cell.angle_alpha   90.00
_cell.angle_beta   90.00
_cell.angle_gamma   90.00
#
_symmetry.space_group_name_H-M   'P 1'
#
loop_
_entity.id
_entity.type
_entity.pdbx_description
1 polymer ?
#
loop_
_entity_poly.entity_id
_entity_poly.type
_entity_poly.pdbx_seq_one_letter_code
_entity_poly.pdbx_strand_id
1 'polypeptide(L)'
;MSSEVGEKRGKQMEAETNSEKRKRGTHVKFLFKGKECGGAEGGVDKIDVEDSSTTDECEVVFQEGLALKHMMTFVNMVKEISKLQVNASGSIMDNLLKCFPELESHGFDIKDVRNRLLDLQTMKKNQDHLQRKLEKVKCEIKMRTHEGTEINAELIDAIEEIKVLEEKKARLISMNEENDSEIAKLKSSDTLSEHIQNVEQ
;
A
#
# COMPACT_ATOMS: atom_id res chain seq x y z
N MET A 1 17.59 47.40 27.39
CA MET A 1 16.86 47.34 26.10
C MET A 1 16.09 46.05 26.10
N SER A 2 14.77 46.19 26.14
CA SER A 2 13.77 45.13 26.10
C SER A 2 13.64 44.51 24.70
N SER A 3 13.02 43.33 24.65
CA SER A 3 12.19 42.74 23.56
C SER A 3 12.48 41.25 23.44
N GLU A 4 11.71 40.41 24.13
CA GLU A 4 10.51 39.70 23.64
C GLU A 4 10.83 38.54 22.69
N VAL A 5 10.98 37.35 23.28
CA VAL A 5 10.95 36.05 22.59
C VAL A 5 9.49 35.61 22.51
N GLY A 6 8.92 35.69 21.30
CA GLY A 6 7.57 35.21 21.00
C GLY A 6 7.58 33.71 20.74
N GLU A 7 7.21 32.93 21.76
CA GLU A 7 6.94 31.50 21.65
C GLU A 7 5.43 31.28 21.43
N LYS A 8 5.04 30.82 20.23
CA LYS A 8 3.67 30.40 19.91
C LYS A 8 3.68 28.95 19.43
N ARG A 9 3.40 28.02 20.34
CA ARG A 9 2.95 26.63 20.12
C ARG A 9 2.10 26.27 21.34
N GLY A 10 0.94 25.63 21.29
CA GLY A 10 0.08 25.20 20.21
C GLY A 10 -1.36 25.10 20.78
N LYS A 11 -2.36 25.25 19.92
CA LYS A 11 -3.75 25.01 20.30
C LYS A 11 -3.99 23.50 20.33
N GLN A 12 -4.31 22.96 21.50
CA GLN A 12 -4.97 21.67 21.62
C GLN A 12 -6.38 21.79 21.03
N MET A 13 -6.69 20.97 20.03
CA MET A 13 -8.07 20.70 19.62
C MET A 13 -8.59 19.59 20.52
N GLU A 14 -9.51 19.94 21.40
CA GLU A 14 -10.31 18.98 22.14
C GLU A 14 -11.28 18.29 21.18
N ALA A 15 -11.26 16.96 21.20
CA ALA A 15 -12.18 16.12 20.47
C ALA A 15 -13.53 16.11 21.20
N GLU A 16 -14.55 16.75 20.61
CA GLU A 16 -15.93 16.57 21.01
C GLU A 16 -16.41 15.17 20.62
N THR A 17 -16.39 14.23 21.57
CA THR A 17 -17.09 12.95 21.42
C THR A 17 -18.58 13.16 21.72
N ASN A 18 -19.35 13.45 20.68
CA ASN A 18 -20.81 13.46 20.74
C ASN A 18 -21.33 12.03 20.89
N SER A 19 -21.90 11.73 22.06
CA SER A 19 -22.47 10.42 22.41
C SER A 19 -23.98 10.41 22.19
N GLU A 20 -24.42 10.35 20.93
CA GLU A 20 -25.85 10.22 20.62
C GLU A 20 -26.29 8.74 20.63
N LYS A 21 -26.68 8.27 21.83
CA LYS A 21 -27.33 6.98 22.03
C LYS A 21 -28.75 7.00 21.44
N ARG A 22 -28.94 6.44 20.24
CA ARG A 22 -30.29 6.14 19.70
C ARG A 22 -30.63 4.66 19.77
N LYS A 23 -31.42 4.38 20.81
CA LYS A 23 -32.58 3.48 20.92
C LYS A 23 -32.49 2.10 20.25
N ARG A 24 -32.40 1.10 21.15
CA ARG A 24 -32.73 -0.31 20.98
C ARG A 24 -34.04 -0.46 20.19
N GLY A 25 -33.99 -1.15 19.06
CA GLY A 25 -35.17 -1.63 18.36
C GLY A 25 -35.92 -2.62 19.25
N THR A 26 -37.13 -2.25 19.63
CA THR A 26 -38.05 -3.05 20.42
C THR A 26 -38.36 -4.36 19.69
N HIS A 27 -38.13 -5.47 20.38
CA HIS A 27 -38.66 -6.77 19.98
C HIS A 27 -40.19 -6.67 20.08
N VAL A 28 -40.88 -6.49 18.95
CA VAL A 28 -42.34 -6.51 18.93
C VAL A 28 -42.76 -7.98 19.08
N LYS A 29 -42.94 -8.41 20.33
CA LYS A 29 -43.69 -9.63 20.63
C LYS A 29 -45.15 -9.31 20.35
N PHE A 30 -45.68 -9.83 19.25
CA PHE A 30 -47.12 -9.90 19.04
C PHE A 30 -47.68 -10.92 20.04
N LEU A 31 -48.17 -10.42 21.18
CA LEU A 31 -48.92 -11.21 22.14
C LEU A 31 -50.41 -11.05 21.78
N PHE A 32 -50.95 -11.99 20.99
CA PHE A 32 -52.39 -12.07 20.81
C PHE A 32 -53.03 -12.52 22.13
N LYS A 33 -53.68 -11.57 22.81
CA LYS A 33 -54.46 -11.85 24.01
C LYS A 33 -55.81 -12.40 23.55
N GLY A 34 -55.94 -13.72 23.53
CA GLY A 34 -57.21 -14.40 23.32
C GLY A 34 -58.21 -13.95 24.39
N LYS A 35 -59.32 -13.36 23.95
CA LYS A 35 -60.47 -13.07 24.80
C LYS A 35 -61.39 -14.28 24.72
N GLU A 36 -61.46 -15.04 25.79
CA GLU A 36 -62.48 -16.09 25.93
C GLU A 36 -63.85 -15.42 26.05
N CYS A 37 -64.71 -15.66 25.06
CA CYS A 37 -66.13 -15.34 25.12
C CYS A 37 -66.86 -16.63 25.49
N GLY A 38 -67.38 -16.67 26.72
CA GLY A 38 -68.26 -17.73 27.20
C GLY A 38 -69.55 -17.77 26.38
N GLY A 39 -69.99 -18.98 26.03
CA GLY A 39 -71.13 -19.23 25.18
C GLY A 39 -72.48 -18.99 25.83
N ALA A 40 -73.50 -18.84 24.98
CA ALA A 40 -74.87 -19.24 25.26
C ALA A 40 -75.52 -19.68 23.94
N GLU A 41 -76.28 -20.77 24.07
CA GLU A 41 -76.84 -21.63 23.03
C GLU A 41 -77.93 -20.96 22.17
N GLY A 42 -78.10 -21.46 20.93
CA GLY A 42 -79.40 -21.43 20.25
C GLY A 42 -79.35 -21.29 18.74
N GLY A 43 -79.84 -22.31 18.03
CA GLY A 43 -80.28 -22.21 16.63
C GLY A 43 -79.33 -22.84 15.61
N VAL A 44 -79.60 -24.09 15.22
CA VAL A 44 -78.92 -24.77 14.13
C VAL A 44 -79.59 -24.36 12.82
N ASP A 45 -78.98 -23.44 12.08
CA ASP A 45 -79.06 -23.45 10.63
C ASP A 45 -77.67 -23.87 10.13
N LYS A 46 -77.61 -25.07 9.55
CA LYS A 46 -76.41 -25.58 8.88
C LYS A 46 -76.19 -24.74 7.63
N ILE A 47 -75.34 -23.74 7.76
CA ILE A 47 -74.59 -23.25 6.62
C ILE A 47 -73.39 -24.17 6.52
N ASP A 48 -73.40 -25.05 5.51
CA ASP A 48 -72.18 -25.71 5.07
C ASP A 48 -71.26 -24.60 4.53
N VAL A 49 -70.47 -24.00 5.41
CA VAL A 49 -69.28 -23.26 4.99
C VAL A 49 -68.32 -24.34 4.55
N GLU A 50 -68.22 -24.53 3.24
CA GLU A 50 -67.03 -25.13 2.65
C GLU A 50 -65.84 -24.29 3.12
N ASP A 51 -65.17 -24.75 4.18
CA ASP A 51 -63.87 -24.25 4.59
C ASP A 51 -62.84 -24.83 3.60
N SER A 52 -62.96 -24.37 2.36
CA SER A 52 -62.12 -24.73 1.23
C SER A 52 -61.29 -23.50 0.87
N SER A 53 -59.97 -23.62 1.06
CA SER A 53 -58.90 -22.92 0.32
C SER A 53 -58.18 -21.66 0.87
N THR A 54 -58.29 -21.26 2.14
CA THR A 54 -57.49 -20.07 2.59
C THR A 54 -56.04 -20.34 3.02
N THR A 55 -55.63 -21.61 3.15
CA THR A 55 -54.23 -21.95 3.52
C THR A 55 -53.26 -22.00 2.35
N ASP A 56 -53.76 -22.16 1.12
CA ASP A 56 -52.93 -22.40 -0.08
C ASP A 56 -52.46 -21.07 -0.71
N GLU A 57 -53.35 -20.07 -0.79
CA GLU A 57 -53.02 -18.76 -1.38
C GLU A 57 -51.95 -18.00 -0.60
N CYS A 58 -51.96 -18.09 0.74
CA CYS A 58 -50.94 -17.41 1.58
C CYS A 58 -49.55 -18.02 1.42
N GLU A 59 -49.45 -19.33 1.20
CA GLU A 59 -48.17 -20.02 0.99
C GLU A 59 -47.57 -19.67 -0.37
N VAL A 60 -48.41 -19.62 -1.42
CA VAL A 60 -48.00 -19.18 -2.76
C VAL A 60 -47.46 -17.75 -2.73
N VAL A 61 -48.17 -16.80 -2.11
CA VAL A 61 -47.73 -15.39 -1.99
C VAL A 61 -46.39 -15.29 -1.23
N PHE A 62 -46.20 -16.12 -0.21
CA PHE A 62 -44.92 -16.16 0.52
C PHE A 62 -43.76 -16.66 -0.35
N GLN A 63 -43.97 -17.74 -1.10
CA GLN A 63 -42.95 -18.28 -2.02
C GLN A 63 -42.62 -17.31 -3.16
N GLU A 64 -43.63 -16.63 -3.71
CA GLU A 64 -43.43 -15.56 -4.70
C GLU A 64 -42.59 -14.41 -4.12
N GLY A 65 -42.89 -14.00 -2.89
CA GLY A 65 -42.13 -12.98 -2.18
C GLY A 65 -40.66 -13.38 -1.98
N LEU A 66 -40.40 -14.64 -1.64
CA LEU A 66 -39.04 -15.18 -1.54
C LEU A 66 -38.34 -15.17 -2.91
N ALA A 67 -38.99 -15.67 -3.95
CA ALA A 67 -38.43 -15.66 -5.31
C ALA A 67 -38.04 -14.25 -5.75
N LEU A 68 -38.93 -13.26 -5.52
CA LEU A 68 -38.67 -11.86 -5.84
C LEU A 68 -37.47 -11.30 -5.05
N LYS A 69 -37.33 -11.64 -3.77
CA LYS A 69 -36.17 -11.27 -2.95
C LYS A 69 -34.86 -11.81 -3.54
N HIS A 70 -34.83 -13.08 -3.96
CA HIS A 70 -33.62 -13.66 -4.56
C HIS A 70 -33.30 -13.06 -5.92
N MET A 71 -34.31 -12.82 -6.77
CA MET A 71 -34.14 -12.12 -8.05
C MET A 71 -33.55 -10.73 -7.85
N MET A 72 -34.09 -9.94 -6.91
CA MET A 72 -33.58 -8.60 -6.62
C MET A 72 -32.16 -8.63 -6.07
N THR A 73 -31.85 -9.60 -5.19
CA THR A 73 -30.49 -9.82 -4.68
C THR A 73 -29.51 -10.12 -5.82
N PHE A 74 -29.86 -11.00 -6.75
CA PHE A 74 -29.04 -11.33 -7.91
C PHE A 74 -28.81 -10.10 -8.80
N VAL A 75 -29.86 -9.37 -9.18
CA VAL A 75 -29.75 -8.16 -10.02
C VAL A 75 -28.83 -7.11 -9.39
N ASN A 76 -29.01 -6.86 -8.09
CA ASN A 76 -28.16 -5.92 -7.37
C ASN A 76 -26.70 -6.39 -7.34
N MET A 77 -26.46 -7.67 -7.08
CA MET A 77 -25.11 -8.23 -7.03
C MET A 77 -24.39 -8.17 -8.38
N VAL A 78 -25.07 -8.53 -9.47
CA VAL A 78 -24.52 -8.41 -10.82
C VAL A 78 -24.16 -6.96 -11.12
N LYS A 79 -25.03 -6.02 -10.75
CA LYS A 79 -24.80 -4.58 -10.92
C LYS A 79 -23.58 -4.11 -10.12
N GLU A 80 -23.46 -4.50 -8.85
CA GLU A 80 -22.29 -4.18 -8.03
C GLU A 80 -21.00 -4.74 -8.62
N ILE A 81 -20.98 -6.03 -9.01
CA ILE A 81 -19.80 -6.67 -9.60
C ILE A 81 -19.43 -6.03 -10.96
N SER A 82 -20.41 -5.62 -11.75
CA SER A 82 -20.17 -4.96 -13.05
C SER A 82 -19.45 -3.63 -12.92
N LYS A 83 -19.65 -2.93 -11.80
CA LYS A 83 -19.05 -1.63 -11.49
C LYS A 83 -17.78 -1.76 -10.66
N LEU A 84 -17.46 -2.96 -10.18
CA LEU A 84 -16.35 -3.19 -9.28
C LEU A 84 -15.02 -3.01 -10.02
N GLN A 85 -14.18 -2.14 -9.47
CA GLN A 85 -12.84 -1.87 -10.01
C GLN A 85 -11.79 -2.75 -9.34
N VAL A 86 -10.68 -2.96 -10.04
CA VAL A 86 -9.53 -3.75 -9.54
C VAL A 86 -8.93 -3.13 -8.27
N ASN A 87 -9.03 -1.82 -8.09
CA ASN A 87 -8.52 -1.12 -6.91
C ASN A 87 -9.41 -1.27 -5.66
N ALA A 88 -10.62 -1.83 -5.80
CA ALA A 88 -11.56 -1.99 -4.70
C ALA A 88 -10.99 -2.84 -3.56
N SER A 89 -11.55 -2.67 -2.37
CA SER A 89 -11.14 -3.43 -1.19
C SER A 89 -11.41 -4.93 -1.39
N GLY A 90 -10.44 -5.78 -1.03
CA GLY A 90 -10.60 -7.23 -1.03
C GLY A 90 -11.80 -7.69 -0.19
N SER A 91 -12.08 -6.99 0.91
CA SER A 91 -13.24 -7.28 1.76
C SER A 91 -14.59 -7.14 1.05
N ILE A 92 -14.71 -6.24 0.08
CA ILE A 92 -15.94 -6.08 -0.72
C ILE A 92 -16.12 -7.31 -1.61
N MET A 93 -15.05 -7.74 -2.28
CA MET A 93 -15.06 -8.94 -3.14
C MET A 93 -15.38 -10.19 -2.32
N ASP A 94 -14.78 -10.35 -1.14
CA ASP A 94 -15.02 -11.48 -0.25
C ASP A 94 -16.46 -11.52 0.28
N ASN A 95 -17.06 -10.35 0.54
CA ASN A 95 -18.45 -10.28 0.96
C ASN A 95 -19.41 -10.66 -0.17
N LEU A 96 -19.14 -10.25 -1.40
CA LEU A 96 -19.94 -10.63 -2.56
C LEU A 96 -19.87 -12.14 -2.83
N LEU A 97 -18.69 -12.75 -2.69
CA LEU A 97 -18.50 -14.20 -2.84
C LEU A 97 -19.34 -15.03 -1.85
N LYS A 98 -19.63 -14.50 -0.65
CA LYS A 98 -20.43 -15.22 0.36
C LYS A 98 -21.90 -15.37 -0.03
N CYS A 99 -22.42 -14.52 -0.91
CA CYS A 99 -23.82 -14.56 -1.34
C CYS A 99 -24.08 -15.59 -2.45
N PHE A 100 -23.02 -16.07 -3.10
CA PHE A 100 -23.11 -16.99 -4.23
C PHE A 100 -23.76 -18.36 -3.92
N PRO A 101 -23.42 -19.05 -2.81
CA PRO A 101 -24.01 -20.36 -2.51
C PRO A 101 -25.53 -20.31 -2.31
N GLU A 102 -26.04 -19.24 -1.69
CA GLU A 102 -27.48 -19.05 -1.49
C GLU A 102 -28.21 -18.92 -2.83
N LEU A 103 -27.68 -18.11 -3.76
CA LEU A 103 -28.26 -17.95 -5.08
C LEU A 103 -28.16 -19.22 -5.93
N GLU A 104 -27.02 -19.91 -5.92
CA GLU A 104 -26.86 -21.19 -6.63
C GLU A 104 -27.86 -22.23 -6.15
N SER A 105 -28.11 -22.30 -4.84
CA SER A 105 -29.09 -23.23 -4.26
C SER A 105 -30.53 -22.95 -4.71
N HIS A 106 -30.80 -21.74 -5.18
CA HIS A 106 -32.12 -21.30 -5.69
C HIS A 106 -32.16 -21.27 -7.23
N GLY A 107 -31.19 -21.91 -7.91
CA GLY A 107 -31.21 -22.14 -9.35
C GLY A 107 -30.60 -21.03 -10.21
N PHE A 108 -29.95 -20.03 -9.61
CA PHE A 108 -29.27 -18.98 -10.38
C PHE A 108 -27.93 -19.49 -10.94
N ASP A 109 -27.72 -19.31 -12.25
CA ASP A 109 -26.40 -19.49 -12.85
C ASP A 109 -25.54 -18.25 -12.63
N ILE A 110 -24.51 -18.40 -11.79
CA ILE A 110 -23.61 -17.32 -11.42
C ILE A 110 -22.19 -17.52 -11.92
N LYS A 111 -21.93 -18.49 -12.80
CA LYS A 111 -20.56 -18.85 -13.22
C LYS A 111 -19.80 -17.65 -13.76
N ASP A 112 -20.39 -16.90 -14.67
CA ASP A 112 -19.74 -15.74 -15.29
C ASP A 112 -19.50 -14.61 -14.28
N VAL A 113 -20.46 -14.39 -13.39
CA VAL A 113 -20.40 -13.38 -12.32
C VAL A 113 -19.29 -13.73 -11.33
N ARG A 114 -19.19 -15.02 -10.97
CA ARG A 114 -18.15 -15.57 -10.09
C ARG A 114 -16.78 -15.47 -10.73
N ASN A 115 -16.63 -15.88 -11.98
CA ASN A 115 -15.37 -15.82 -12.71
C ASN A 115 -14.86 -14.37 -12.79
N ARG A 116 -15.73 -13.42 -13.15
CA ARG A 116 -15.38 -12.00 -13.17
C ARG A 116 -14.86 -11.51 -11.82
N LEU A 117 -15.49 -11.92 -10.72
CA LEU A 117 -15.08 -11.51 -9.38
C LEU A 117 -13.71 -12.12 -8.98
N LEU A 118 -13.47 -13.38 -9.33
CA LEU A 118 -12.19 -14.07 -9.12
C LEU A 118 -11.07 -13.46 -9.96
N ASP A 119 -11.35 -13.06 -11.19
CA ASP A 119 -10.42 -12.35 -12.06
C ASP A 119 -10.01 -11.01 -11.44
N LEU A 120 -11.00 -10.23 -10.96
CA LEU A 120 -10.73 -8.97 -10.25
C LEU A 120 -9.85 -9.18 -9.00
N GLN A 121 -10.11 -10.23 -8.20
CA GLN A 121 -9.26 -10.58 -7.06
C GLN A 121 -7.83 -10.93 -7.48
N THR A 122 -7.68 -11.67 -8.58
CA THR A 122 -6.36 -12.05 -9.11
C THR A 122 -5.61 -10.82 -9.62
N MET A 123 -6.28 -9.95 -10.37
CA MET A 123 -5.72 -8.67 -10.82
C MET A 123 -5.29 -7.79 -9.64
N LYS A 124 -6.11 -7.70 -8.58
CA LYS A 124 -5.80 -6.96 -7.36
C LYS A 124 -4.53 -7.49 -6.69
N LYS A 125 -4.43 -8.80 -6.48
CA LYS A 125 -3.23 -9.44 -5.89
C LYS A 125 -1.98 -9.17 -6.71
N ASN A 126 -2.08 -9.22 -8.04
CA ASN A 126 -0.99 -8.92 -8.95
C ASN A 126 -0.58 -7.45 -8.88
N GLN A 127 -1.55 -6.53 -8.83
CA GLN A 127 -1.29 -5.10 -8.64
C GLN A 127 -0.55 -4.83 -7.33
N ASP A 128 -1.01 -5.39 -6.21
CA ASP A 128 -0.38 -5.22 -4.91
C ASP A 128 1.04 -5.80 -4.87
N HIS A 129 1.28 -6.91 -5.59
CA HIS A 129 2.61 -7.50 -5.75
C HIS A 129 3.55 -6.62 -6.56
N LEU A 130 3.09 -6.12 -7.71
CA LEU A 130 3.88 -5.21 -8.56
C LEU A 130 4.18 -3.90 -7.83
N GLN A 131 3.24 -3.37 -7.07
CA GLN A 131 3.45 -2.16 -6.27
C GLN A 131 4.53 -2.37 -5.20
N ARG A 132 4.53 -3.52 -4.50
CA ARG A 132 5.60 -3.87 -3.55
C ARG A 132 6.96 -3.99 -4.22
N LYS A 133 7.04 -4.62 -5.40
CA LYS A 133 8.28 -4.71 -6.17
C LYS A 133 8.79 -3.34 -6.62
N LEU A 134 7.89 -2.47 -7.08
CA LEU A 134 8.21 -1.12 -7.49
C LEU A 134 8.81 -0.31 -6.33
N GLU A 135 8.21 -0.36 -5.15
CA GLU A 135 8.74 0.34 -3.98
C GLU A 135 10.10 -0.19 -3.53
N LYS A 136 10.33 -1.52 -3.64
CA LYS A 136 11.66 -2.10 -3.39
C LYS A 136 12.70 -1.56 -4.36
N VAL A 137 12.41 -1.55 -5.66
CA VAL A 137 13.33 -1.02 -6.69
C VAL A 137 13.61 0.47 -6.48
N LYS A 138 12.59 1.27 -6.15
CA LYS A 138 12.78 2.69 -5.82
C LYS A 138 13.72 2.89 -4.64
N CYS A 139 13.60 2.07 -3.60
CA CYS A 139 14.49 2.11 -2.44
C CYS A 139 15.93 1.78 -2.84
N GLU A 140 16.12 0.71 -3.62
CA GLU A 140 17.43 0.29 -4.09
C GLU A 140 18.10 1.35 -4.98
N ILE A 141 17.36 1.97 -5.90
CA ILE A 141 17.86 3.10 -6.70
C ILE A 141 18.35 4.23 -5.79
N LYS A 142 17.57 4.63 -4.79
CA LYS A 142 17.97 5.70 -3.86
C LYS A 142 19.27 5.37 -3.13
N MET A 143 19.40 4.14 -2.63
CA MET A 143 20.63 3.70 -1.97
C MET A 143 21.82 3.73 -2.91
N ARG A 144 21.68 3.17 -4.13
CA ARG A 144 22.76 3.16 -5.13
C ARG A 144 23.15 4.55 -5.59
N THR A 145 22.20 5.46 -5.70
CA THR A 145 22.49 6.87 -6.00
C THR A 145 23.31 7.51 -4.88
N HIS A 146 22.98 7.26 -3.61
CA HIS A 146 23.75 7.75 -2.47
C HIS A 146 25.18 7.18 -2.45
N GLU A 147 25.31 5.85 -2.55
CA GLU A 147 26.62 5.18 -2.65
C GLU A 147 27.45 5.76 -3.81
N GLY A 148 26.83 5.95 -4.97
CA GLY A 148 27.48 6.55 -6.13
C GLY A 148 27.99 7.98 -5.88
N THR A 149 27.27 8.79 -5.09
CA THR A 149 27.72 10.13 -4.73
C THR A 149 28.92 10.12 -3.78
N GLU A 150 28.96 9.19 -2.83
CA GLU A 150 30.09 9.03 -1.90
C GLU A 150 31.35 8.56 -2.65
N ILE A 151 31.21 7.53 -3.49
CA ILE A 151 32.32 7.04 -4.33
C ILE A 151 32.86 8.15 -5.24
N ASN A 152 31.99 8.97 -5.82
CA ASN A 152 32.42 10.06 -6.67
C ASN A 152 33.16 11.17 -5.89
N ALA A 153 32.77 11.43 -4.63
CA ALA A 153 33.50 12.36 -3.78
C ALA A 153 34.90 11.82 -3.46
N GLU A 154 35.02 10.56 -3.03
CA GLU A 154 36.32 9.92 -2.78
C GLU A 154 37.21 9.88 -4.02
N LEU A 155 36.61 9.67 -5.20
CA LEU A 155 37.34 9.72 -6.47
C LEU A 155 37.90 11.11 -6.76
N ILE A 156 37.12 12.17 -6.51
CA ILE A 156 37.58 13.55 -6.67
C ILE A 156 38.75 13.83 -5.73
N ASP A 157 38.64 13.46 -4.46
CA ASP A 157 39.70 13.64 -3.47
C ASP A 157 40.99 12.92 -3.90
N ALA A 158 40.88 11.66 -4.37
CA ALA A 158 42.03 10.90 -4.86
C ALA A 158 42.68 11.53 -6.10
N ILE A 159 41.88 12.10 -7.02
CA ILE A 159 42.40 12.82 -8.19
C ILE A 159 43.20 14.05 -7.74
N GLU A 160 42.73 14.78 -6.74
CA GLU A 160 43.45 15.94 -6.19
C GLU A 160 44.77 15.52 -5.53
N GLU A 161 44.79 14.43 -4.76
CA GLU A 161 46.00 13.88 -4.17
C GLU A 161 47.03 13.46 -5.23
N ILE A 162 46.59 12.78 -6.30
CA ILE A 162 47.46 12.39 -7.42
C ILE A 162 48.09 13.63 -8.05
N LYS A 163 47.32 14.68 -8.29
CA LYS A 163 47.84 15.93 -8.87
C LYS A 163 48.93 16.55 -8.00
N VAL A 164 48.74 16.59 -6.68
CA VAL A 164 49.77 17.09 -5.73
C VAL A 164 51.05 16.24 -5.80
N LEU A 165 50.92 14.92 -5.92
CA LEU A 165 52.06 14.01 -6.06
C LEU A 165 52.80 14.19 -7.39
N GLU A 166 52.08 14.42 -8.50
CA GLU A 166 52.68 14.71 -9.81
C GLU A 166 53.47 16.03 -9.78
N GLU A 167 52.92 17.08 -9.18
CA GLU A 167 53.64 18.35 -8.99
C GLU A 167 54.89 18.16 -8.12
N LYS A 168 54.81 17.37 -7.05
CA LYS A 168 55.97 17.04 -6.20
C LYS A 168 57.03 16.27 -6.98
N LYS A 169 56.64 15.30 -7.82
CA LYS A 169 57.54 14.55 -8.69
C LYS A 169 58.28 15.49 -9.64
N ALA A 170 57.58 16.42 -10.31
CA ALA A 170 58.20 17.37 -11.23
C ALA A 170 59.25 18.26 -10.53
N ARG A 171 58.94 18.76 -9.31
CA ARG A 171 59.90 19.54 -8.52
C ARG A 171 61.16 18.74 -8.16
N LEU A 172 61.01 17.49 -7.73
CA LEU A 172 62.15 16.64 -7.37
C LEU A 172 63.05 16.32 -8.57
N ILE A 173 62.46 16.09 -9.75
CA ILE A 173 63.22 15.89 -11.00
C ILE A 173 64.07 17.13 -11.29
N SER A 174 63.46 18.32 -11.28
CA SER A 174 64.17 19.59 -11.53
C SER A 174 65.32 19.83 -10.54
N MET A 175 65.10 19.58 -9.24
CA MET A 175 66.16 19.72 -8.23
C MET A 175 67.29 18.70 -8.43
N ASN A 176 66.97 17.49 -8.88
CA ASN A 176 67.98 16.48 -9.16
C ASN A 176 68.84 16.86 -10.37
N GLU A 177 68.22 17.35 -11.44
CA GLU A 177 68.94 17.84 -12.63
C GLU A 177 69.87 19.02 -12.30
N GLU A 178 69.41 19.95 -11.44
CA GLU A 178 70.24 21.05 -10.95
C GLU A 178 71.44 20.55 -10.14
N ASN A 179 71.21 19.62 -9.20
CA ASN A 179 72.27 18.98 -8.43
C ASN A 179 73.27 18.21 -9.32
N ASP A 180 72.80 17.47 -10.32
CA ASP A 180 73.66 16.75 -11.26
C ASP A 180 74.54 17.72 -12.06
N SER A 181 74.00 18.87 -12.46
CA SER A 181 74.76 19.96 -13.10
C SER A 181 75.81 20.56 -12.16
N GLU A 182 75.47 20.81 -10.90
CA GLU A 182 76.40 21.30 -9.88
C GLU A 182 77.55 20.32 -9.62
N ILE A 183 77.23 19.03 -9.49
CA ILE A 183 78.22 17.94 -9.33
C ILE A 183 79.16 17.89 -10.54
N ALA A 184 78.62 18.02 -11.76
CA ALA A 184 79.44 18.01 -12.97
C ALA A 184 80.40 19.21 -13.02
N LYS A 185 79.94 20.42 -12.66
CA LYS A 185 80.81 21.61 -12.56
C LYS A 185 81.93 21.42 -11.53
N LEU A 186 81.60 20.94 -10.33
CA LEU A 186 82.58 20.69 -9.27
C LEU A 186 83.63 19.67 -9.71
N LYS A 187 83.22 18.55 -10.33
CA LYS A 187 84.16 17.55 -10.89
C LYS A 187 85.09 18.13 -11.95
N SER A 188 84.59 19.05 -12.79
CA SER A 188 85.43 19.71 -13.82
C SER A 188 86.43 20.72 -13.25
N SER A 189 86.12 21.34 -12.10
CA SER A 189 87.04 22.23 -11.37
C SER A 189 88.02 21.47 -10.48
N ASP A 190 87.83 20.16 -10.30
CA ASP A 190 88.70 19.27 -9.54
C ASP A 190 89.96 18.86 -10.34
N THR A 191 90.46 19.78 -11.19
CA THR A 191 91.80 19.76 -11.81
C THR A 191 92.93 19.87 -10.77
N LEU A 192 92.57 20.08 -9.50
CA LEU A 192 93.50 20.06 -8.38
C LEU A 192 94.19 18.69 -8.24
N SER A 193 93.52 17.60 -8.61
CA SER A 193 94.11 16.25 -8.58
C SER A 193 95.23 16.05 -9.61
N GLU A 194 95.09 16.60 -10.82
CA GLU A 194 96.14 16.59 -11.86
C GLU A 194 97.32 17.51 -11.48
N HIS A 195 97.06 18.62 -10.77
CA HIS A 195 98.13 19.47 -10.26
C HIS A 195 98.90 18.84 -9.09
N ILE A 196 98.25 18.02 -8.25
CA ILE A 196 98.94 17.29 -7.18
C ILE A 196 99.88 16.22 -7.76
N GLN A 197 99.47 15.47 -8.80
CA GLN A 197 100.34 14.45 -9.44
C GLN A 197 101.53 15.03 -10.19
N ASN A 198 101.44 16.26 -10.72
CA ASN A 198 102.55 16.93 -11.40
C ASN A 198 103.58 17.56 -10.45
N VAL A 199 103.31 17.63 -9.14
CA VAL A 199 104.25 18.15 -8.13
C VAL A 199 105.11 17.04 -7.51
N GLU A 200 104.76 15.76 -7.70
CA GLU A 200 105.50 14.60 -7.17
C GLU A 200 106.48 13.95 -8.18
N GLN A 201 106.72 14.53 -9.36
CA GLN A 201 107.78 14.13 -10.31
C GLN A 201 109.00 15.06 -10.22
#